data_AF-A0A0T8TLJ4-F1
#
_entry.id   AF-A0A0T8TLJ4-F1
#
_cell.length_a   1.000
_cell.length_b   1.000
_cell.length_c   1.000
_cell.angle_alpha   90.00
_cell.angle_beta   90.00
_cell.angle_gamma   90.00
#
_symmetry.space_group_name_H-M   'P 1'
#
loop_
_entity.id
_entity.type
_entity.pdbx_description
1 polymer ?
#
loop_
_entity_poly.entity_id
_entity_poly.type
_entity_poly.pdbx_seq_one_letter_code
_entity_poly.pdbx_strand_id
1 'polypeptide(L)'
;MAEVLINLKSEDVSSRKLARYDFSKLNLPESTSLEQINSEFLRLQKELTTFLEEYENIIKRLEIFVKVLNRKELKWRNGHDGELNEYEIID
;
A
#
# COMPACT_ATOMS: atom_id res chain seq x y z
N MET A 1 -13.55 9.51 17.00
CA MET A 1 -12.62 10.66 16.96
C MET A 1 -13.32 11.99 16.81
N ALA A 2 -14.12 12.19 15.74
CA ALA A 2 -14.91 13.43 15.57
C ALA A 2 -15.86 13.69 16.75
N GLU A 3 -16.58 12.67 17.21
CA GLU A 3 -17.48 12.78 18.37
C GLU A 3 -16.75 13.16 19.67
N VAL A 4 -15.55 12.62 19.90
CA VAL A 4 -14.72 12.94 21.07
C VAL A 4 -14.26 14.42 21.03
N LEU A 5 -13.90 14.92 19.85
CA LEU A 5 -13.54 16.33 19.63
C LEU A 5 -14.74 17.28 19.84
N ILE A 6 -15.91 16.89 19.36
CA ILE A 6 -17.17 17.64 19.58
C ILE A 6 -17.51 17.66 21.07
N ASN A 7 -17.41 16.52 21.74
CA ASN A 7 -17.69 16.39 23.17
C ASN A 7 -16.73 17.18 24.06
N LEU A 8 -15.50 17.43 23.61
CA LEU A 8 -14.54 18.30 24.30
C LEU A 8 -15.01 19.76 24.37
N LYS A 9 -15.80 20.20 23.39
CA LYS A 9 -16.42 21.54 23.31
C LYS A 9 -17.84 21.58 23.88
N SER A 10 -18.37 20.46 24.39
CA SER A 10 -19.74 20.35 24.89
C SER A 10 -19.96 21.22 26.15
N GLU A 11 -21.17 21.76 26.29
CA GLU A 11 -21.59 22.44 27.53
C GLU A 11 -21.79 21.45 28.68
N ASP A 12 -22.10 20.18 28.37
CA ASP A 12 -22.21 19.13 29.38
C ASP A 12 -20.84 18.75 29.95
N VAL A 13 -20.72 18.89 31.28
CA VAL A 13 -19.49 18.59 32.03
C VAL A 13 -19.13 17.11 31.95
N SER A 14 -20.13 16.22 31.91
CA SER A 14 -19.88 14.78 31.86
C SER A 14 -19.28 14.38 30.51
N SER A 15 -19.86 14.89 29.41
CA SER A 15 -19.37 14.73 28.05
C SER A 15 -17.93 15.25 27.89
N ARG A 16 -17.62 16.44 28.44
CA ARG A 16 -16.25 16.96 28.41
C ARG A 16 -15.25 16.11 29.21
N LYS A 17 -15.64 15.62 30.40
CA LYS A 17 -14.78 14.74 31.21
C LYS A 17 -14.50 13.42 30.49
N LEU A 18 -15.51 12.83 29.87
CA LEU A 18 -15.36 11.61 29.08
C LEU A 18 -14.42 11.86 27.87
N ALA A 19 -14.63 12.96 27.15
CA ALA A 19 -13.76 13.34 26.04
C ALA A 19 -12.29 13.52 26.46
N ARG A 20 -12.03 14.19 27.59
CA ARG A 20 -10.67 14.33 28.15
C ARG A 20 -10.02 12.99 28.47
N TYR A 21 -10.78 12.06 29.04
CA TYR A 21 -10.31 10.72 29.33
C TYR A 21 -9.93 9.98 28.04
N ASP A 22 -10.77 10.03 27.02
CA ASP A 22 -10.51 9.41 25.73
C ASP A 22 -9.26 10.01 25.04
N PHE A 23 -9.10 11.33 25.08
CA PHE A 23 -7.88 12.02 24.62
C PHE A 23 -6.62 11.50 25.32
N SER A 24 -6.68 11.34 26.65
CA SER A 24 -5.55 10.83 27.43
C SER A 24 -5.16 9.41 27.02
N LYS A 25 -6.14 8.55 26.71
CA LYS A 25 -5.86 7.18 26.22
C LYS A 25 -5.21 7.17 24.84
N LEU A 26 -5.50 8.18 24.04
CA LEU A 26 -4.94 8.34 22.70
C LEU A 26 -3.61 9.10 22.71
N ASN A 27 -3.12 9.50 23.88
CA ASN A 27 -1.95 10.39 24.06
C ASN A 27 -2.08 11.70 23.27
N LEU A 28 -3.31 12.17 23.07
CA LEU A 28 -3.59 13.42 22.37
C LEU A 28 -3.61 14.58 23.36
N PRO A 29 -2.88 15.68 23.11
CA PRO A 29 -2.98 16.86 23.95
C PRO A 29 -4.37 17.48 23.80
N GLU A 30 -4.90 18.04 24.89
CA GLU A 30 -6.24 18.65 24.92
C GLU A 30 -6.37 19.88 24.00
N SER A 31 -5.23 20.44 23.57
CA SER A 31 -5.14 21.53 22.60
C SER A 31 -5.26 21.08 21.14
N THR A 32 -5.32 19.77 20.86
CA THR A 32 -5.40 19.26 19.48
C THR A 32 -6.70 19.69 18.83
N SER A 33 -6.61 20.35 17.66
CA SER A 33 -7.81 20.76 16.91
C SER A 33 -8.30 19.67 15.96
N LEU A 34 -9.57 19.75 15.57
CA LEU A 34 -10.16 18.86 14.58
C LEU A 34 -9.48 19.05 13.21
N GLU A 35 -9.15 20.29 12.84
CA GLU A 35 -8.43 20.59 11.60
C GLU A 35 -7.06 19.90 11.55
N GLN A 36 -6.30 19.93 12.65
CA GLN A 36 -4.98 19.28 12.72
C GLN A 36 -5.09 17.76 12.55
N ILE A 37 -6.06 17.12 13.23
CA ILE A 37 -6.29 15.68 13.08
C ILE A 37 -6.71 15.35 11.66
N ASN A 38 -7.60 16.15 11.06
CA ASN A 38 -8.07 15.92 9.71
C ASN A 38 -6.96 16.11 8.66
N SER A 39 -6.10 17.12 8.83
CA SER A 39 -4.96 17.32 7.93
C SER A 39 -3.94 16.18 8.02
N GLU A 40 -3.63 15.72 9.24
CA GLU A 40 -2.71 14.60 9.44
C GLU A 40 -3.31 13.29 8.92
N PHE A 41 -4.62 13.07 9.12
CA PHE A 41 -5.33 11.93 8.56
C PHE A 41 -5.27 11.90 7.03
N LEU A 42 -5.55 13.03 6.37
CA LEU A 42 -5.46 13.15 4.91
C LEU A 42 -4.03 12.95 4.40
N ARG A 43 -3.03 13.49 5.12
CA ARG A 43 -1.61 13.29 4.80
C ARG A 43 -1.25 11.81 4.85
N LEU A 44 -1.60 11.12 5.94
CA LEU A 44 -1.33 9.69 6.12
C LEU A 44 -2.09 8.84 5.08
N GLN A 45 -3.34 9.17 4.77
CA GLN A 45 -4.08 8.47 3.70
C GLN A 45 -3.39 8.61 2.34
N LYS A 46 -2.88 9.80 2.03
CA LYS A 46 -2.15 10.05 0.78
C LYS A 46 -0.85 9.26 0.74
N GLU A 47 -0.06 9.31 1.81
CA GLU A 47 1.18 8.54 1.93
C GLU A 47 0.92 7.04 1.76
N LEU A 48 -0.09 6.50 2.43
CA LEU A 48 -0.47 5.09 2.31
C LEU A 48 -0.90 4.73 0.88
N THR A 49 -1.68 5.58 0.24
CA THR A 49 -2.12 5.37 -1.16
C THR A 49 -0.93 5.30 -2.09
N THR A 50 0.02 6.23 -1.95
CA THR A 50 1.26 6.24 -2.74
C THR A 50 2.07 4.96 -2.53
N PHE A 51 2.25 4.51 -1.28
CA PHE A 51 2.95 3.26 -1.01
C PHE A 51 2.28 2.04 -1.64
N LEU A 52 0.94 1.99 -1.62
CA LEU A 52 0.20 0.89 -2.25
C LEU A 52 0.37 0.88 -3.76
N GLU A 53 0.32 2.04 -4.41
CA GLU A 53 0.53 2.18 -5.86
C GLU A 53 1.96 1.73 -6.27
N GLU A 54 2.98 2.13 -5.51
CA GLU A 54 4.36 1.72 -5.74
C GLU A 54 4.52 0.20 -5.60
N TYR A 55 3.94 -0.37 -4.56
CA TYR A 55 3.99 -1.81 -4.30
C TYR A 55 3.27 -2.62 -5.39
N GLU A 56 2.09 -2.17 -5.82
CA GLU A 56 1.36 -2.78 -6.92
C GLU A 56 2.16 -2.75 -8.24
N ASN A 57 2.82 -1.64 -8.53
CA ASN A 57 3.67 -1.51 -9.72
C ASN A 57 4.85 -2.50 -9.67
N ILE A 58 5.47 -2.70 -8.51
CA ILE A 58 6.53 -3.69 -8.33
C ILE A 58 6.00 -5.11 -8.58
N ILE A 59 4.83 -5.45 -8.02
CA ILE A 59 4.20 -6.76 -8.24
C ILE A 59 3.94 -6.99 -9.73
N LYS A 60 3.34 -6.02 -10.42
CA LYS A 60 3.07 -6.11 -11.87
C LYS A 60 4.35 -6.39 -12.67
N ARG A 61 5.46 -5.71 -12.36
CA ARG A 61 6.76 -5.93 -13.01
C ARG A 61 7.29 -7.34 -12.74
N LEU A 62 7.15 -7.82 -11.50
CA LEU A 62 7.58 -9.17 -11.13
C LEU A 62 6.76 -10.25 -11.86
N GLU A 63 5.45 -10.08 -11.95
CA GLU A 63 4.57 -10.99 -12.70
C GLU A 63 4.96 -11.05 -14.18
N ILE A 64 5.24 -9.90 -14.81
CA ILE A 64 5.72 -9.83 -16.19
C ILE A 64 7.05 -10.57 -16.33
N PHE A 65 7.98 -10.34 -15.40
CA PHE A 65 9.29 -10.99 -15.41
C PHE A 65 9.16 -12.52 -15.34
N VAL A 66 8.35 -13.04 -14.41
CA VAL A 66 8.06 -14.48 -14.29
C VAL A 66 7.42 -15.03 -15.57
N LYS A 67 6.44 -14.32 -16.17
CA LYS A 67 5.84 -14.71 -17.45
C LYS A 67 6.87 -14.80 -18.58
N VAL A 68 7.83 -13.88 -18.64
CA VAL A 68 8.92 -13.89 -19.63
C VAL A 68 9.85 -15.09 -19.43
N LEU A 69 10.25 -15.37 -18.19
CA LEU A 69 11.09 -16.54 -17.88
C LEU A 69 10.39 -17.85 -18.28
N ASN A 70 9.13 -18.03 -17.86
CA ASN A 70 8.36 -19.23 -18.19
C ASN A 70 8.14 -19.41 -19.70
N ARG A 71 7.99 -18.31 -20.46
CA ARG A 71 7.92 -18.37 -21.93
C ARG A 71 9.27 -18.76 -22.55
N LYS A 72 10.40 -18.29 -22.01
CA LYS A 72 11.73 -18.68 -22.48
C LYS A 72 11.99 -20.16 -22.20
N GLU A 73 11.65 -20.67 -21.02
CA GLU A 73 11.72 -22.10 -20.68
C GLU A 73 10.92 -22.97 -21.68
N LEU A 74 9.75 -22.52 -22.13
CA LEU A 74 8.99 -23.21 -23.17
C LEU A 74 9.70 -23.18 -24.55
N LYS A 75 10.40 -22.11 -24.89
CA LYS A 75 11.16 -22.03 -26.15
C LYS A 75 12.41 -22.90 -26.14
N TRP A 76 13.14 -22.97 -25.03
CA TRP A 76 14.30 -23.86 -24.89
C TRP A 76 13.88 -25.33 -24.92
N ARG A 77 12.75 -25.67 -24.30
CA ARG A 77 12.21 -27.03 -24.29
C ARG A 77 11.57 -27.47 -25.61
N ASN A 78 11.13 -26.53 -26.45
CA ASN A 78 10.59 -26.82 -27.77
C ASN A 78 11.64 -26.69 -28.89
N GLY A 79 12.85 -26.22 -28.58
CA GLY A 79 13.94 -25.96 -29.53
C GLY A 79 15.11 -26.94 -29.45
N HIS A 80 15.04 -27.94 -28.55
CA HIS A 80 16.07 -28.98 -28.42
C HIS A 80 15.65 -30.36 -28.93
N ASP A 81 14.39 -30.50 -29.35
CA ASP A 81 13.76 -31.81 -29.61
C ASP A 81 13.64 -32.11 -31.12
N GLY A 82 14.08 -31.20 -31.98
CA GLY A 82 14.06 -31.38 -33.43
C GLY A 82 15.29 -30.77 -34.08
N GLU A 83 15.96 -31.59 -34.89
CA GLU A 83 17.01 -31.20 -35.84
C GLU A 83 18.46 -31.15 -35.31
N LEU A 84 18.91 -32.30 -34.78
CA LEU A 84 20.21 -32.83 -35.20
C LEU A 84 19.97 -33.62 -36.49
N ASN A 85 19.99 -32.97 -37.65
CA ASN A 85 20.34 -33.64 -38.91
C ASN A 85 20.69 -32.62 -40.00
N GLU A 86 21.85 -32.87 -40.60
CA GLU A 86 22.23 -32.51 -41.97
C GLU A 86 22.22 -31.03 -42.35
N TYR A 87 23.32 -30.35 -42.00
CA TYR A 87 23.92 -29.46 -42.98
C TYR A 87 25.27 -30.06 -43.40
N GLU A 88 25.23 -30.75 -44.54
CA GLU A 88 26.39 -31.02 -45.38
C GLU A 88 27.24 -29.75 -45.49
N ILE A 89 28.50 -29.87 -45.10
CA ILE A 89 29.53 -28.91 -45.45
C ILE A 89 29.76 -29.09 -46.96
N ILE A 90 29.34 -28.11 -47.75
CA ILE A 90 29.75 -27.96 -49.14
C ILE A 90 30.78 -26.82 -49.15
N ASP A 91 31.95 -27.13 -49.71
CA ASP A 91 33.18 -26.31 -49.82
C ASP A 91 32.98 -24.83 -50.21
#